data_AF-A0A2L2XXK1-F1
#
_entry.id   AF-A0A2L2XXK1-F1
#
_cell.length_a   1.000
_cell.length_b   1.000
_cell.length_c   1.000
_cell.angle_alpha   90.00
_cell.angle_beta   90.00
_cell.angle_gamma   90.00
#
_symmetry.space_group_name_H-M   'P 1'
#
loop_
_entity.id
_entity.type
_entity.pdbx_description
1 polymer ?
#
loop_
_entity_poly.entity_id
_entity_poly.type
_entity_poly.pdbx_seq_one_letter_code
_entity_poly.pdbx_strand_id
1 'polypeptide(L)' 'TTLIAIGGWKEGSKKYSEMAANPAARATFIHSVISFCEKYGLDGLDMDWEYTANRGGKPED' A
#
# COMPACT_ATOMS: atom_id res chain seq x y z
N THR A 1 16.82 -1.50 -11.53
CA THR A 1 15.86 -1.34 -10.44
C THR A 1 14.50 -1.72 -10.96
N THR A 2 13.83 -2.67 -10.30
CA THR A 2 12.50 -3.17 -10.63
C THR A 2 11.67 -3.12 -9.35
N LEU A 3 10.58 -2.36 -9.38
CA LEU A 3 9.68 -2.18 -8.25
C LEU A 3 8.33 -2.86 -8.52
N ILE A 4 7.65 -3.31 -7.47
CA ILE A 4 6.22 -3.65 -7.55
C ILE A 4 5.41 -2.41 -7.19
N ALA A 5 4.44 -2.03 -8.03
CA ALA A 5 3.46 -1.02 -7.69
C ALA A 5 2.23 -1.67 -7.02
N ILE A 6 1.78 -1.12 -5.90
CA ILE A 6 0.52 -1.49 -5.24
C ILE A 6 -0.36 -0.25 -5.18
N GLY A 7 -1.49 -0.27 -5.89
CA GLY A 7 -2.28 0.93 -6.05
C GLY A 7 -2.99 1.03 -7.39
N GLY A 8 -2.99 2.25 -7.91
CA GLY A 8 -3.57 2.63 -9.18
C GLY A 8 -5.04 2.98 -9.07
N TRP A 9 -5.49 3.79 -10.03
CA TRP A 9 -6.84 4.34 -10.06
C TRP A 9 -7.96 3.34 -9.76
N LYS A 10 -7.93 2.11 -10.27
CA LYS A 10 -9.04 1.15 -10.11
C LYS A 10 -9.13 0.54 -8.70
N GLU A 11 -8.06 0.61 -7.92
CA GLU A 11 -8.02 -0.01 -6.58
C GLU A 11 -8.74 0.85 -5.53
N GLY A 12 -8.85 2.16 -5.78
CA GLY A 12 -9.51 3.12 -4.88
C GLY A 12 -8.75 3.32 -3.57
N SER A 13 -9.33 4.05 -2.61
CA SER A 13 -8.59 4.48 -1.41
C SER A 13 -8.99 3.78 -0.11
N LYS A 14 -10.15 3.12 -0.06
CA LYS A 14 -10.72 2.61 1.19
C LYS A 14 -9.79 1.63 1.93
N LYS A 15 -9.26 0.63 1.20
CA LYS A 15 -8.37 -0.38 1.78
C LYS A 15 -7.06 0.22 2.31
N TYR A 16 -6.54 1.23 1.62
CA TYR A 16 -5.34 1.94 2.03
C TYR A 16 -5.57 2.78 3.29
N SER A 17 -6.68 3.53 3.35
CA SER A 17 -7.09 4.27 4.55
C SER A 17 -7.25 3.36 5.77
N GLU A 18 -7.94 2.23 5.60
CA GLU A 18 -8.12 1.23 6.68
C GLU A 18 -6.79 0.62 7.14
N MET A 19 -5.89 0.30 6.19
CA MET A 19 -4.55 -0.21 6.49
C MET A 19 -3.69 0.86 7.21
N ALA A 20 -3.69 2.10 6.71
CA ALA A 20 -2.91 3.21 7.24
C ALA A 20 -3.35 3.60 8.65
N ALA A 21 -4.65 3.55 8.96
CA ALA A 21 -5.18 3.93 10.28
C ALA A 21 -4.84 2.92 11.40
N ASN A 22 -4.47 1.69 11.09
CA ASN A 22 -4.26 0.63 12.08
C ASN A 22 -2.77 0.19 12.14
N PRO A 23 -2.06 0.40 13.26
CA PRO A 23 -0.65 0.01 13.40
C PRO A 23 -0.36 -1.47 13.12
N ALA A 24 -1.26 -2.38 13.53
CA ALA A 24 -1.09 -3.81 13.27
C ALA A 24 -1.30 -4.16 11.79
N ALA A 25 -2.22 -3.47 11.11
CA ALA A 25 -2.42 -3.62 9.67
C ALA A 25 -1.22 -3.09 8.88
N ARG A 26 -0.67 -1.93 9.27
CA ARG A 26 0.58 -1.40 8.69
C ARG A 26 1.73 -2.38 8.82
N ALA A 27 1.95 -2.95 10.01
CA ALA A 27 3.00 -3.94 10.23
C ALA A 27 2.82 -5.19 9.35
N THR A 28 1.59 -5.68 9.24
CA THR A 28 1.25 -6.82 8.37
C THR A 28 1.52 -6.52 6.90
N PHE A 29 1.10 -5.35 6.42
CA PHE A 29 1.34 -4.91 5.06
C PHE A 29 2.85 -4.82 4.75
N ILE A 30 3.62 -4.15 5.62
CA ILE A 30 5.08 -4.01 5.48
C ILE A 30 5.76 -5.39 5.38
N HIS A 31 5.47 -6.31 6.31
CA HIS A 31 6.06 -7.65 6.28
C HIS A 31 5.67 -8.43 5.02
N SER A 32 4.43 -8.29 4.54
CA SER A 32 3.97 -8.96 3.32
C SER A 32 4.69 -8.44 2.08
N VAL A 33 4.93 -7.13 2.00
CA VAL A 33 5.64 -6.49 0.88
C VAL A 33 7.10 -6.91 0.87
N ILE A 34 7.78 -6.90 2.02
CA ILE A 34 9.17 -7.35 2.13
C ILE A 34 9.29 -8.80 1.65
N SER A 35 8.45 -9.69 2.18
CA SER A 35 8.44 -11.10 1.78
C SER A 35 8.18 -11.29 0.29
N PHE A 36 7.29 -10.48 -0.29
CA PHE A 36 7.01 -10.51 -1.73
C PHE A 36 8.22 -10.03 -2.55
N CYS A 37 8.87 -8.94 -2.15
CA CYS A 37 10.06 -8.43 -2.83
C CYS A 37 11.20 -9.46 -2.82
N GLU A 38 11.48 -10.05 -1.65
CA GLU A 38 12.49 -11.10 -1.50
C GLU A 38 12.18 -12.33 -2.37
N LYS A 39 10.92 -12.78 -2.37
CA LYS A 39 10.48 -13.94 -3.14
C LYS A 39 10.68 -13.78 -4.65
N TYR A 40 10.47 -12.56 -5.16
CA TYR A 40 10.51 -12.29 -6.61
C TYR A 40 11.76 -11.53 -7.05
N GLY A 41 12.71 -11.27 -6.14
CA GLY A 41 13.94 -10.54 -6.44
C GLY A 41 13.70 -9.09 -6.89
N LEU A 42 12.69 -8.43 -6.31
CA LEU A 42 12.36 -7.03 -6.58
C LEU A 42 13.19 -6.10 -5.70
N ASP A 43 13.52 -4.92 -6.23
CA ASP A 43 14.33 -3.92 -5.53
C ASP A 43 13.50 -3.10 -4.52
N GLY A 44 12.16 -3.19 -4.57
CA GLY A 44 11.28 -2.52 -3.61
C GLY A 44 9.83 -2.34 -4.06
N LEU A 45 9.14 -1.41 -3.37
CA LEU A 45 7.74 -1.06 -3.54
C LEU A 45 7.60 0.36 -4.10
N ASP A 46 6.66 0.52 -5.03
CA ASP A 46 6.06 1.78 -5.41
C ASP A 46 4.63 1.84 -4.84
N MET A 47 4.33 2.84 -4.01
CA MET A 47 3.04 2.98 -3.34
C MET A 47 2.16 3.97 -4.12
N ASP A 48 1.24 3.44 -4.91
CA ASP A 48 0.42 4.20 -5.85
C ASP A 48 -1.01 4.42 -5.30
N TRP A 49 -1.11 4.94 -4.07
CA TRP A 49 -2.39 5.22 -3.44
C TRP A 49 -3.02 6.49 -4.01
N GLU A 50 -4.01 6.32 -4.90
CA GLU A 50 -4.68 7.43 -5.59
C GLU A 50 -6.16 7.62 -5.17
N TYR A 51 -6.46 8.53 -4.24
CA TYR A 51 -5.55 9.39 -3.48
C TYR A 51 -5.89 9.32 -1.99
N THR A 52 -4.95 9.71 -1.13
CA THR A 52 -5.23 9.92 0.30
C THR A 52 -6.41 10.89 0.47
N ALA A 53 -7.20 10.69 1.54
CA ALA A 53 -8.38 11.48 1.88
C ALA A 53 -9.52 11.56 0.84
N ASN A 54 -9.37 10.91 -0.32
CA ASN A 54 -10.35 10.92 -1.40
C ASN A 54 -10.78 9.50 -1.76
N ARG A 55 -11.83 9.34 -2.57
CA ARG A 55 -12.22 8.05 -3.18
C ARG A 55 -12.37 6.89 -2.17
N GLY A 56 -12.91 7.20 -1.01
CA GLY A 56 -13.10 6.26 0.11
C GLY A 56 -12.04 6.36 1.22
N GLY A 57 -11.07 7.26 1.09
CA GLY A 57 -10.18 7.67 2.18
C GLY A 57 -10.82 8.66 3.15
N LYS A 58 -10.14 8.92 4.26
CA LYS A 58 -10.54 9.82 5.35
C LYS A 58 -9.66 11.07 5.39
N PRO A 59 -10.15 12.22 5.88
CA PRO A 59 -9.37 13.45 5.97
C PRO A 59 -8.06 13.32 6.75
N GLU A 60 -7.97 12.36 7.67
CA GLU A 60 -6.80 12.13 8.54
C GLU A 60 -5.80 11.10 7.98
N ASP A 61 -6.04 10.58 6.78
CA ASP A 61 -5.14 9.64 6.07
C ASP A 61 -3.74 10.20 5.83
#